data_AF-A0A397ES75-F1
#
_entry.id   AF-A0A397ES75-F1
#
_cell.length_a   1.000
_cell.length_b   1.000
_cell.length_c   1.000
_cell.angle_alpha   90.00
_cell.angle_beta   90.00
_cell.angle_gamma   90.00
#
_symmetry.space_group_name_H-M   'P 1'
#
loop_
_entity.id
_entity.type
_entity.pdbx_description
1 polymer ?
#
loop_
_entity_poly.entity_id
_entity_poly.type
_entity_poly.pdbx_seq_one_letter_code
_entity_poly.pdbx_strand_id
1 'polypeptide(L)'
;MRPMPLGLMSVVAAIAFGAGYAPATSYDCIKGKDFYRHGDLSNLALHSVDDCQDACSVDVRCNALAFNRGRCYLKAVVQQDVQTKIINHNDVITCVLAAQRTASNQEKLVKQRGNHN
;
A
#
# COMPACT_ATOMS: atom_id res chain seq x y z
N MET A 1 -3.79 38.00 35.70
CA MET A 1 -2.69 37.05 35.46
C MET A 1 -2.94 35.87 36.38
N ARG A 2 -3.30 34.70 35.85
CA ARG A 2 -3.70 33.54 36.66
C ARG A 2 -2.45 32.85 37.25
N PRO A 3 -2.33 32.71 38.58
CA PRO A 3 -1.24 31.95 39.19
C PRO A 3 -1.47 30.45 38.98
N MET A 4 -0.42 29.72 38.59
CA MET A 4 -0.44 28.26 38.50
C MET A 4 -0.01 27.65 39.84
N PRO A 5 -0.73 26.64 40.37
CA PRO A 5 -0.33 26.00 41.61
C PRO A 5 0.86 25.04 41.38
N LEU A 6 1.91 25.24 42.20
CA LEU A 6 2.95 24.26 42.50
C LEU A 6 2.30 23.03 43.16
N GLY A 7 2.15 21.94 42.40
CA GLY A 7 1.80 20.61 42.90
C GLY A 7 2.99 19.67 42.77
N LEU A 8 3.44 19.13 43.89
CA LEU A 8 4.58 18.23 44.03
C LEU A 8 4.42 16.92 43.24
N MET A 9 5.55 16.49 42.66
CA MET A 9 6.04 15.11 42.54
C MET A 9 5.06 14.02 42.05
N SER A 10 5.20 13.64 40.79
CA SER A 10 5.44 12.23 40.48
C SER A 10 6.40 12.14 39.30
N VAL A 11 7.63 11.74 39.64
CA VAL A 11 8.66 11.30 38.71
C VAL A 11 8.13 10.01 38.06
N VAL A 12 7.51 10.13 36.88
CA VAL A 12 7.46 9.01 35.94
C VAL A 12 8.40 9.36 34.81
N ALA A 13 9.68 9.08 35.03
CA ALA A 13 10.60 8.84 33.93
C ALA A 13 10.20 7.50 33.29
N ALA A 14 9.25 7.55 32.36
CA ALA A 14 9.09 6.49 31.37
C ALA A 14 9.73 7.00 30.07
N ILE A 15 11.01 6.69 29.91
CA ILE A 15 11.67 6.63 28.61
C ILE A 15 10.96 5.54 27.78
N ALA A 16 9.88 5.92 27.10
CA ALA A 16 9.35 5.08 26.03
C ALA A 16 10.23 5.31 24.81
N PHE A 17 11.25 4.46 24.66
CA PHE A 17 11.88 4.23 23.36
C PHE A 17 10.76 3.99 22.34
N GLY A 18 10.80 4.76 21.26
CA GLY A 18 9.70 4.85 20.31
C GLY A 18 9.22 3.48 19.86
N ALA A 19 7.92 3.23 20.03
CA ALA A 19 7.23 2.37 19.09
C ALA A 19 7.28 3.14 17.77
N GLY A 20 8.25 2.81 16.91
CA GLY A 20 8.24 3.27 15.54
C GLY A 20 6.87 2.92 14.98
N TYR A 21 6.02 3.91 14.77
CA TYR A 21 4.86 3.77 13.91
C TYR A 21 5.41 3.53 12.52
N ALA A 22 5.72 2.28 12.19
CA ALA A 22 5.88 1.88 10.81
C ALA A 22 4.56 2.25 10.13
N PRO A 23 4.57 3.08 9.06
CA PRO A 23 3.35 3.37 8.34
C PRO A 23 2.75 2.02 7.92
N ALA A 24 1.52 1.75 8.35
CA ALA A 24 0.83 0.55 7.93
C ALA A 24 0.70 0.62 6.40
N THR A 25 1.47 -0.23 5.71
CA THR A 25 1.41 -0.37 4.26
C THR A 25 0.01 -0.89 3.92
N SER A 26 -0.84 -0.02 3.38
CA SER A 26 -2.19 -0.39 2.97
C SER A 26 -2.22 -0.76 1.49
N TYR A 27 -3.04 -1.76 1.18
CA TYR A 27 -3.24 -2.26 -0.18
C TYR A 27 -4.71 -2.16 -0.59
N ASP A 28 -4.93 -1.77 -1.84
CA ASP A 28 -6.22 -1.83 -2.52
C ASP A 28 -6.24 -3.08 -3.40
N CYS A 29 -7.15 -4.02 -3.09
CA CYS A 29 -7.22 -5.31 -3.76
C CYS A 29 -8.43 -5.41 -4.70
N ILE A 30 -8.19 -5.87 -5.92
CA ILE A 30 -9.19 -6.09 -6.96
C ILE A 30 -9.21 -7.58 -7.34
N LYS A 31 -10.38 -8.20 -7.23
CA LYS A 31 -10.59 -9.59 -7.67
C LYS A 31 -10.80 -9.65 -9.18
N GLY A 32 -10.39 -10.76 -9.79
CA GLY A 32 -10.56 -11.03 -11.22
C GLY A 32 -9.65 -10.16 -12.11
N LYS A 33 -8.58 -9.60 -11.54
CA LYS A 33 -7.67 -8.69 -12.22
C LYS A 33 -6.23 -9.13 -12.05
N ASP A 34 -5.40 -8.82 -13.05
CA ASP A 34 -3.97 -9.13 -13.06
C ASP A 34 -3.18 -8.12 -13.90
N PHE A 35 -1.96 -7.83 -13.47
CA PHE A 35 -0.91 -7.25 -14.31
C PHE A 35 -0.15 -8.39 -15.00
N TYR A 36 -0.86 -9.13 -15.84
CA TYR A 36 -0.35 -10.35 -16.44
C TYR A 36 0.97 -10.11 -17.20
N ARG A 37 2.04 -10.80 -16.79
CA ARG A 37 3.40 -10.68 -17.35
C ARG A 37 3.94 -9.24 -17.36
N HIS A 38 3.50 -8.43 -16.42
CA HIS A 38 3.92 -7.05 -16.28
C HIS A 38 4.40 -6.79 -14.85
N GLY A 39 5.58 -6.17 -14.74
CA GLY A 39 6.18 -5.76 -13.48
C GLY A 39 6.67 -6.90 -12.57
N ASP A 40 6.73 -8.15 -13.02
CA ASP A 40 7.08 -9.30 -12.18
C ASP A 40 8.49 -9.18 -11.55
N LEU A 41 8.55 -9.28 -10.22
CA LEU A 41 9.79 -9.30 -9.43
C LEU A 41 10.16 -10.71 -8.97
N SER A 42 9.18 -11.44 -8.44
CA SER A 42 9.39 -12.79 -7.90
C SER A 42 8.08 -13.58 -7.84
N ASN A 43 8.19 -14.90 -7.71
CA ASN A 43 7.06 -15.77 -7.42
C ASN A 43 7.30 -16.58 -6.12
N LEU A 44 6.37 -16.50 -5.18
CA LEU A 44 6.46 -17.18 -3.88
C LEU A 44 5.31 -18.16 -3.74
N ALA A 45 5.57 -19.30 -3.09
CA ALA A 45 4.53 -20.24 -2.67
C ALA A 45 4.00 -19.80 -1.30
N LEU A 46 3.02 -18.90 -1.31
CA LEU A 46 2.36 -18.36 -0.13
C LEU A 46 0.86 -18.63 -0.23
N HIS A 47 0.22 -18.89 0.91
CA HIS A 47 -1.14 -19.45 0.93
C HIS A 47 -2.24 -18.41 1.14
N SER A 48 -1.89 -17.16 1.42
CA SER A 48 -2.84 -16.07 1.62
C SER A 48 -2.43 -14.78 0.91
N VAL A 49 -3.40 -13.89 0.73
CA VAL A 49 -3.18 -12.54 0.21
C VAL A 49 -2.44 -11.68 1.23
N ASP A 50 -2.66 -11.90 2.52
CA ASP A 50 -1.98 -11.17 3.60
C ASP A 50 -0.48 -11.52 3.64
N ASP A 51 -0.11 -12.81 3.56
CA ASP A 51 1.31 -13.22 3.45
C ASP A 51 1.99 -12.60 2.23
N CYS A 52 1.24 -12.47 1.13
CA CYS A 52 1.67 -11.78 -0.08
C CYS A 52 1.98 -10.30 0.17
N GLN A 53 1.10 -9.60 0.89
CA GLN A 53 1.26 -8.19 1.22
C GLN A 53 2.45 -7.97 2.16
N ASP A 54 2.63 -8.87 3.13
CA ASP A 54 3.77 -8.87 4.04
C ASP A 54 5.08 -9.08 3.27
N ALA A 55 5.14 -10.08 2.38
CA ALA A 55 6.30 -10.31 1.53
C ALA A 55 6.60 -9.11 0.62
N CYS A 56 5.56 -8.47 0.07
CA CYS A 56 5.71 -7.26 -0.73
C CYS A 56 6.22 -6.08 0.13
N SER A 57 5.79 -5.95 1.39
CA SER A 57 6.24 -4.86 2.27
C SER A 57 7.74 -4.92 2.62
N VAL A 58 8.36 -6.10 2.52
CA VAL A 58 9.79 -6.30 2.76
C VAL A 58 10.65 -5.92 1.56
N ASP A 59 10.15 -6.07 0.33
CA ASP A 59 10.87 -5.64 -0.88
C ASP A 59 10.47 -4.21 -1.27
N VAL A 60 11.39 -3.26 -1.08
CA VAL A 60 11.18 -1.84 -1.39
C VAL A 60 10.78 -1.53 -2.83
N ARG A 61 11.02 -2.46 -3.76
CA ARG A 61 10.62 -2.34 -5.17
C ARG A 61 9.19 -2.79 -5.40
N CYS A 62 8.65 -3.62 -4.50
CA CYS A 62 7.31 -4.16 -4.62
C CYS A 62 6.28 -3.08 -4.29
N ASN A 63 5.38 -2.84 -5.24
CA ASN A 63 4.29 -1.89 -5.06
C ASN A 63 2.93 -2.43 -5.55
N ALA A 64 2.94 -3.66 -6.06
CA ALA A 64 1.75 -4.43 -6.39
C ALA A 64 2.06 -5.93 -6.24
N LEU A 65 1.01 -6.74 -6.17
CA LEU A 65 1.11 -8.19 -6.16
C LEU A 65 -0.11 -8.79 -6.85
N ALA A 66 0.06 -10.00 -7.38
CA ALA A 66 -1.03 -10.83 -7.86
C ALA A 66 -1.01 -12.16 -7.10
N PHE A 67 -2.13 -12.51 -6.47
CA PHE A 67 -2.32 -13.79 -5.79
C PHE A 67 -3.20 -14.71 -6.63
N ASN A 68 -2.72 -15.92 -6.88
CA ASN A 68 -3.46 -16.96 -7.59
C ASN A 68 -3.23 -18.30 -6.90
N ARG A 69 -4.29 -18.86 -6.30
CA ARG A 69 -4.36 -20.24 -5.77
C ARG A 69 -3.04 -20.73 -5.10
N GLY A 70 -2.57 -20.01 -4.09
CA GLY A 70 -1.37 -20.41 -3.32
C GLY A 70 -0.04 -19.97 -3.95
N ARG A 71 -0.09 -19.07 -4.94
CA ARG A 71 1.09 -18.41 -5.50
C ARG A 71 0.94 -16.90 -5.40
N CYS A 72 2.00 -16.28 -4.90
CA CYS A 72 2.18 -14.84 -4.89
C CYS A 72 3.11 -14.43 -6.02
N TYR A 73 2.72 -13.43 -6.80
CA TYR A 73 3.58 -12.79 -7.78
C TYR A 73 3.81 -11.36 -7.32
N LEU A 74 5.00 -11.07 -6.79
CA LEU A 74 5.37 -9.72 -6.38
C LEU A 74 5.68 -8.89 -7.61
N LYS A 75 5.25 -7.62 -7.62
CA LYS A 75 5.33 -6.76 -8.79
C LYS A 75 5.77 -5.33 -8.47
N ALA A 76 6.52 -4.75 -9.41
CA ALA A 76 6.82 -3.33 -9.51
C ALA A 76 6.10 -2.77 -10.75
N VAL A 77 4.99 -2.08 -10.53
CA VAL A 77 4.21 -1.41 -11.58
C VAL A 77 4.34 0.09 -11.45
N VAL A 78 4.53 0.80 -12.56
CA VAL A 78 4.50 2.25 -12.53
C VAL A 78 3.05 2.74 -12.43
N GLN A 79 2.86 3.93 -11.87
CA GLN A 79 1.54 4.47 -11.57
C GLN A 79 0.58 4.50 -12.77
N GLN A 80 1.09 4.84 -13.96
CA GLN A 80 0.30 4.87 -15.18
C GLN A 80 -0.18 3.47 -15.63
N ASP A 81 0.59 2.43 -15.31
CA ASP A 81 0.26 1.06 -15.68
C ASP A 81 -0.81 0.44 -14.78
N VAL A 82 -1.00 0.98 -13.56
CA VAL A 82 -2.07 0.57 -12.63
C VAL A 82 -3.45 0.61 -13.30
N GLN A 83 -3.68 1.56 -14.20
CA GLN A 83 -4.96 1.70 -14.93
C GLN A 83 -4.92 1.14 -16.35
N THR A 84 -3.77 1.11 -17.01
CA THR A 84 -3.67 0.80 -18.45
C THR A 84 -3.26 -0.64 -18.75
N LYS A 85 -2.59 -1.32 -17.82
CA LYS A 85 -2.05 -2.68 -17.99
C LYS A 85 -2.80 -3.73 -17.17
N ILE A 86 -3.72 -3.32 -16.32
CA ILE A 86 -4.55 -4.25 -15.56
C ILE A 86 -5.59 -4.89 -16.48
N ILE A 87 -5.55 -6.22 -16.61
CA ILE A 87 -6.47 -6.99 -17.46
C ILE A 87 -7.41 -7.84 -16.61
N ASN A 88 -8.47 -8.36 -17.24
CA ASN A 88 -9.32 -9.37 -16.62
C ASN A 88 -8.57 -10.71 -16.57
N HIS A 89 -8.48 -11.28 -15.38
CA HIS A 89 -7.95 -12.61 -15.18
C HIS A 89 -8.66 -13.23 -13.99
N ASN A 90 -9.59 -14.15 -14.27
CA ASN A 90 -10.40 -14.79 -13.26
C ASN A 90 -9.51 -15.58 -12.29
N ASP A 91 -9.96 -15.71 -11.04
CA ASP A 91 -9.25 -16.39 -9.95
C ASP A 91 -7.95 -15.70 -9.46
N VAL A 92 -7.63 -14.51 -9.97
CA VAL A 92 -6.51 -13.69 -9.46
C VAL A 92 -7.02 -12.54 -8.61
N ILE A 93 -6.36 -12.32 -7.47
CA ILE A 93 -6.54 -11.15 -6.62
C ILE A 93 -5.30 -10.29 -6.76
N THR A 94 -5.44 -9.12 -7.38
CA THR A 94 -4.34 -8.16 -7.50
C THR A 94 -4.48 -7.10 -6.43
N CYS A 95 -3.42 -6.85 -5.68
CA CYS A 95 -3.37 -5.79 -4.69
C CYS A 95 -2.31 -4.76 -5.09
N VAL A 96 -2.61 -3.48 -4.95
CA VAL A 96 -1.70 -2.37 -5.25
C VAL A 96 -1.58 -1.49 -4.02
N LEU A 97 -0.37 -0.98 -3.74
CA LEU A 97 -0.18 -0.03 -2.65
C LEU A 97 -1.14 1.16 -2.78
N ALA A 98 -1.84 1.49 -1.69
CA ALA A 98 -2.82 2.57 -1.67
C ALA A 98 -2.18 3.92 -2.08
N ALA A 99 -0.91 4.15 -1.73
CA ALA A 99 -0.15 5.33 -2.15
C ALA A 99 -0.10 5.50 -3.69
N GLN A 100 -0.07 4.40 -4.45
CA GLN A 100 -0.07 4.43 -5.91
C GLN A 100 -1.45 4.79 -6.50
N ARG A 101 -2.55 4.50 -5.80
CA ARG A 101 -3.89 4.92 -6.22
C ARG A 101 -4.11 6.42 -5.99
N THR A 102 -3.59 6.96 -4.88
CA THR A 102 -3.81 8.37 -4.51
C THR A 102 -3.16 9.34 -5.51
N ALA A 103 -1.96 9.04 -5.99
CA ALA A 103 -1.32 9.90 -6.98
C ALA A 103 -1.92 9.74 -8.41
N SER A 104 -2.45 8.56 -8.77
CA SER A 104 -3.33 8.42 -9.96
C SER A 104 -4.65 9.21 -9.83
N ASN A 105 -5.23 9.28 -8.63
CA ASN A 105 -6.44 10.07 -8.38
C ASN A 105 -6.14 11.58 -8.33
N GLN A 106 -4.95 11.99 -7.88
CA GLN A 106 -4.50 13.39 -7.97
C GLN A 106 -4.35 13.85 -9.42
N GLU A 107 -3.81 13.03 -10.33
CA GLU A 107 -3.79 13.38 -11.77
C GLU A 107 -5.21 13.55 -12.34
N LYS A 108 -6.17 12.74 -11.89
CA LYS A 108 -7.58 12.88 -12.28
C LYS A 108 -8.23 14.14 -11.72
N LEU A 109 -7.93 14.51 -10.47
CA LEU A 109 -8.44 15.72 -9.83
C LEU A 109 -7.83 17.01 -10.44
N VAL A 110 -6.54 16.96 -10.84
CA VAL A 110 -5.88 18.06 -11.56
C VAL A 110 -6.48 18.25 -12.96
N LYS A 111 -6.83 17.17 -13.68
CA LYS A 111 -7.51 17.27 -14.98
C LYS A 111 -8.98 17.72 -14.89
N GLN A 112 -9.67 17.51 -13.77
CA GLN A 112 -11.06 17.95 -13.58
C GLN A 112 -11.20 19.45 -13.26
N ARG A 113 -10.13 20.12 -12.79
CA ARG A 113 -10.15 21.56 -12.47
C ARG A 113 -9.87 22.47 -13.67
N GLY A 114 -9.69 21.92 -14.87
CA GLY A 114 -9.45 22.65 -16.12
C GLY A 114 -10.61 22.63 -17.12
N ASN A 115 -11.75 22.03 -16.77
CA ASN A 115 -12.93 21.95 -17.64
C ASN A 115 -14.19 22.45 -16.93
N HIS A 116 -14.12 23.70 -16.46
CA HIS A 116 -15.28 24.53 -16.17
C HIS A 116 -15.03 25.84 -16.92
N ASN A 117 -15.46 25.86 -18.18
CA ASN A 117 -15.62 27.09 -18.96
C ASN A 117 -17.00 27.68 -18.68
#